data_AF-A0A6H5KXV1-F1
#
_entry.id   AF-A0A6H5KXV1-F1
#
_cell.length_a   1.000
_cell.length_b   1.000
_cell.length_c   1.000
_cell.angle_alpha   90.00
_cell.angle_beta   90.00
_cell.angle_gamma   90.00
#
_symmetry.space_group_name_H-M   'P 1'
#
loop_
_entity.id
_entity.type
_entity.pdbx_description
1 polymer ?
#
loop_
_entity_poly.entity_id
_entity_poly.type
_entity_poly.pdbx_seq_one_letter_code
_entity_poly.pdbx_strand_id
1 'polypeptide(L)'
;MTQTLHEQRVLAPEATHQWLGIVSVASLGAFYAALGIGVNDVANSFATPVASKALTLKKALLLAGICEFFGALLLGRQAMTAIS
;
A
#
# COMPACT_ATOMS: atom_id res chain seq x y z
N MET A 1 -22.60 18.79 -28.99
CA MET A 1 -21.79 18.50 -27.79
C MET A 1 -22.47 17.61 -26.75
N THR A 2 -23.77 17.30 -26.88
CA THR A 2 -24.49 16.36 -25.98
C THR A 2 -24.49 14.92 -26.49
N GLN A 3 -24.24 14.70 -27.79
CA GLN A 3 -24.23 13.36 -28.39
C GLN A 3 -23.00 12.51 -27.98
N THR A 4 -21.85 13.14 -27.75
CA THR A 4 -20.59 12.44 -27.41
C THR A 4 -20.57 11.87 -25.99
N LEU A 5 -21.27 12.48 -25.02
CA LEU A 5 -21.30 12.00 -23.63
C LEU A 5 -22.19 10.76 -23.44
N HIS A 6 -23.25 10.63 -24.25
CA HIS A 6 -24.13 9.45 -24.22
C HIS A 6 -23.47 8.22 -24.86
N GLU A 7 -22.74 8.41 -25.95
CA GLU A 7 -21.98 7.33 -26.62
C GLU A 7 -20.86 6.80 -25.72
N GLN A 8 -20.16 7.68 -24.99
CA GLN A 8 -19.14 7.29 -24.00
C GLN A 8 -19.72 6.51 -22.81
N ARG A 9 -20.95 6.81 -22.36
CA ARG A 9 -21.64 6.04 -21.30
C ARG A 9 -22.10 4.67 -21.78
N VAL A 10 -22.50 4.54 -23.05
CA VAL A 10 -22.98 3.26 -23.64
C VAL A 10 -21.83 2.33 -24.05
N LEU A 11 -20.63 2.86 -24.33
CA LEU A 11 -19.40 2.07 -24.55
C LEU A 11 -18.61 1.77 -23.25
N ALA A 12 -18.98 2.40 -22.13
CA ALA A 12 -18.34 2.20 -20.83
C ALA A 12 -18.64 0.86 -20.10
N PRO A 13 -19.79 0.16 -20.25
CA PRO A 13 -20.04 -1.06 -19.49
C PRO A 13 -19.10 -2.20 -19.90
N GLU A 14 -18.76 -2.29 -21.19
CA GLU A 14 -17.83 -3.30 -21.73
C GLU A 14 -16.39 -3.06 -21.24
N ALA A 15 -15.96 -1.79 -21.20
CA ALA A 15 -14.63 -1.41 -20.75
C ALA A 15 -14.47 -1.51 -19.22
N THR A 16 -15.57 -1.44 -18.47
CA THR A 16 -15.55 -1.51 -17.00
C THR A 16 -14.92 -2.81 -16.51
N HIS A 17 -15.17 -3.95 -17.17
CA HIS A 17 -14.53 -5.23 -16.81
C HIS A 17 -13.02 -5.24 -17.04
N GLN A 18 -12.55 -4.58 -18.11
CA GLN A 18 -11.12 -4.46 -18.40
C GLN A 18 -10.43 -3.54 -17.39
N TRP A 19 -11.03 -2.39 -17.08
CA TRP A 19 -10.51 -1.47 -16.05
C TRP A 19 -10.53 -2.09 -14.65
N LEU A 20 -11.62 -2.78 -14.28
CA LEU A 20 -11.71 -3.50 -13.01
C LEU A 20 -10.63 -4.59 -12.92
N GLY A 21 -10.37 -5.32 -14.01
CA GLY A 21 -9.29 -6.30 -14.09
C GLY A 21 -7.91 -5.68 -13.88
N ILE A 22 -7.64 -4.56 -14.55
CA ILE A 22 -6.37 -3.83 -14.40
C ILE A 22 -6.21 -3.31 -12.97
N VAL A 23 -7.23 -2.68 -12.40
CA VAL A 23 -7.19 -2.14 -11.03
C VAL A 23 -7.02 -3.24 -10.00
N SER A 24 -7.68 -4.38 -10.17
CA SER A 24 -7.57 -5.51 -9.23
C SER A 24 -6.19 -6.17 -9.29
N VAL A 25 -5.63 -6.41 -10.48
CA VAL A 25 -4.26 -6.92 -10.62
C VAL A 25 -3.22 -5.92 -10.10
N ALA A 26 -3.37 -4.63 -10.43
CA ALA A 26 -2.49 -3.58 -9.94
C ALA A 26 -2.56 -3.44 -8.41
N SER A 27 -3.73 -3.56 -7.81
CA SER A 27 -3.92 -3.50 -6.35
C SER A 27 -3.27 -4.68 -5.65
N LEU A 28 -3.40 -5.90 -6.20
CA LEU A 28 -2.72 -7.09 -5.68
C LEU A 28 -1.19 -6.97 -5.82
N GLY A 29 -0.71 -6.47 -6.95
CA GLY A 29 0.71 -6.21 -7.17
C GLY A 29 1.27 -5.16 -6.20
N ALA A 30 0.55 -4.06 -6.00
CA ALA A 30 0.92 -3.01 -5.04
C ALA A 30 0.91 -3.54 -3.59
N PHE A 31 -0.07 -4.37 -3.23
CA PHE A 31 -0.10 -5.03 -1.93
C PHE A 31 1.13 -5.93 -1.71
N TYR A 32 1.47 -6.75 -2.69
CA TYR A 32 2.64 -7.64 -2.61
C TYR A 32 3.96 -6.86 -2.54
N ALA A 33 4.07 -5.78 -3.31
CA ALA A 33 5.23 -4.88 -3.27
C ALA A 33 5.36 -4.19 -1.91
N ALA A 34 4.25 -3.71 -1.33
CA ALA A 34 4.23 -3.09 -0.01
C ALA A 34 4.68 -4.07 1.10
N LEU A 35 4.26 -5.34 1.02
CA LEU A 35 4.74 -6.37 1.93
C LEU A 35 6.26 -6.59 1.82
N GLY A 36 6.80 -6.62 0.60
CA GLY A 36 8.24 -6.78 0.36
C GLY A 36 9.08 -5.61 0.90
N ILE A 37 8.62 -4.37 0.66
CA ILE A 37 9.28 -3.15 1.17
C ILE A 37 9.19 -3.09 2.69
N GLY A 38 8.00 -3.35 3.26
CA GLY A 38 7.78 -3.33 4.72
C GLY A 38 8.65 -4.35 5.46
N VAL A 39 8.76 -5.59 4.97
CA VAL A 39 9.64 -6.59 5.59
C VAL A 39 11.11 -6.17 5.53
N ASN A 40 11.54 -5.53 4.44
CA ASN A 40 12.90 -5.03 4.29
C ASN A 40 13.20 -3.88 5.27
N ASP A 41 12.26 -2.97 5.50
CA ASP A 41 12.39 -1.88 6.46
C ASP A 41 12.36 -2.38 7.91
N VAL A 42 11.53 -3.38 8.21
CA VAL A 42 11.51 -4.06 9.51
C VAL A 42 12.83 -4.81 9.75
N ALA A 43 13.37 -5.50 8.76
CA ALA A 43 14.68 -6.17 8.90
C ALA A 43 15.79 -5.15 9.18
N ASN A 44 15.82 -4.03 8.46
CA ASN A 44 16.82 -2.98 8.62
C ASN A 44 16.75 -2.26 9.98
N SER A 45 15.53 -1.95 10.44
CA SER A 45 15.33 -1.18 11.69
C SER A 45 15.34 -2.05 12.95
N PHE A 46 15.01 -3.35 12.85
CA PHE A 46 14.94 -4.25 14.00
C PHE A 46 16.13 -5.24 14.08
N ALA A 47 17.07 -5.24 13.15
CA ALA A 47 18.26 -6.11 13.19
C ALA A 47 19.07 -5.97 14.50
N THR A 48 19.36 -4.75 14.94
CA THR A 48 20.24 -4.48 16.10
C THR A 48 19.61 -4.85 17.46
N PRO A 49 18.35 -4.49 17.78
CA PRO A 49 17.71 -4.88 19.05
C PRO A 49 17.34 -6.36 19.12
N VAL A 50 17.15 -7.02 17.97
CA VAL A 50 16.92 -8.48 17.89
C VAL A 50 18.25 -9.25 18.00
N ALA A 51 19.32 -8.78 17.37
CA ALA A 51 20.66 -9.39 17.46
C ALA A 51 21.25 -9.33 18.88
N SER A 52 20.95 -8.28 19.63
CA SER A 52 21.38 -8.10 21.03
C SER A 52 20.52 -8.88 22.05
N LYS A 53 19.55 -9.70 21.59
CA LYS A 53 18.56 -10.43 22.41
C LYS A 53 17.70 -9.53 23.32
N ALA A 54 17.75 -8.21 23.14
CA ALA A 54 16.90 -7.28 23.87
C ALA A 54 15.41 -7.46 23.46
N LEU A 55 15.14 -7.91 22.24
CA LEU A 55 13.79 -8.16 21.73
C LEU A 55 13.70 -9.44 20.88
N THR A 56 12.78 -10.35 21.22
CA THR A 56 12.51 -11.56 20.41
C THR A 56 11.77 -11.24 19.11
N LEU A 57 12.08 -11.96 18.02
CA LEU A 57 11.53 -11.76 16.66
C LEU A 57 10.00 -11.55 16.62
N LYS A 58 9.25 -12.36 17.38
CA LYS A 58 7.78 -12.28 17.43
C LYS A 58 7.27 -10.96 18.02
N LYS A 59 7.97 -10.41 19.02
CA LYS A 59 7.60 -9.13 19.65
C LYS A 59 7.99 -7.95 18.78
N ALA A 60 9.14 -8.03 18.11
CA ALA A 60 9.59 -7.03 17.16
C ALA A 60 8.58 -6.87 16.02
N LEU A 61 8.11 -7.98 15.44
CA LEU A 61 7.15 -7.96 14.34
C LEU A 61 5.78 -7.37 14.74
N LEU A 62 5.31 -7.69 15.95
CA LEU A 62 4.05 -7.13 16.48
C LEU A 62 4.14 -5.60 16.67
N LEU A 63 5.25 -5.14 17.26
CA LEU A 63 5.48 -3.70 17.49
C LEU A 63 5.69 -2.95 16.17
N ALA A 64 6.43 -3.55 15.22
CA ALA A 64 6.63 -3.02 13.89
C ALA A 64 5.30 -2.81 13.16
N GLY A 65 4.42 -3.82 13.13
CA GLY A 65 3.12 -3.69 12.48
C GLY A 65 2.23 -2.61 13.10
N ILE A 66 2.29 -2.43 14.42
CA ILE A 66 1.57 -1.37 15.13
C ILE A 66 2.14 0.00 14.73
N CYS A 67 3.46 0.19 14.79
CA CYS A 67 4.09 1.45 14.39
C CYS A 67 3.87 1.79 12.92
N GLU A 68 3.91 0.82 12.01
CA GLU A 68 3.71 1.04 10.58
C GLU A 68 2.26 1.40 10.26
N PHE A 69 1.30 0.75 10.93
CA PHE A 69 -0.11 1.08 10.84
C PHE A 69 -0.41 2.48 11.38
N PHE A 70 0.09 2.81 12.57
CA PHE A 70 -0.09 4.15 13.14
C PHE A 70 0.66 5.22 12.36
N GLY A 71 1.85 4.91 11.82
CA GLY A 71 2.61 5.79 10.94
C GLY A 71 1.85 6.11 9.65
N ALA A 72 1.31 5.10 8.97
CA ALA A 72 0.50 5.30 7.78
C ALA A 72 -0.78 6.11 8.08
N LEU A 73 -1.45 5.85 9.20
CA LEU A 73 -2.66 6.57 9.61
C LEU A 73 -2.41 8.03 10.01
N LEU A 74 -1.35 8.30 10.76
CA LEU A 74 -1.07 9.62 11.34
C LEU A 74 -0.25 10.51 10.39
N LEU A 75 0.72 9.93 9.67
CA LEU A 75 1.67 10.66 8.80
C LEU A 75 1.35 10.54 7.32
N GLY A 76 0.41 9.69 6.89
CA GLY A 76 0.02 9.55 5.49
C GLY A 76 -0.42 10.87 4.86
N ARG A 77 -1.07 11.75 5.64
CA ARG A 77 -1.46 13.08 5.16
C ARG A 77 -0.25 14.01 4.95
N GLN A 78 0.76 13.96 5.82
CA GLN A 78 1.95 14.82 5.71
C GLN A 78 2.84 14.42 4.53
N ALA A 79 3.00 13.12 4.28
CA ALA A 79 3.74 12.60 3.12
C ALA A 79 3.04 12.93 1.79
N MET A 80 1.70 12.90 1.73
CA MET A 80 0.96 13.29 0.51
C MET A 80 1.06 14.78 0.21
N THR A 81 1.00 15.66 1.22
CA THR A 81 1.18 17.11 0.99
C THR A 81 2.59 17.49 0.57
N ALA A 82 3.61 16.73 0.95
CA ALA A 82 5.00 17.03 0.57
C ALA A 82 5.29 16.85 -0.93
N ILE A 83 4.34 16.27 -1.70
CA ILE A 83 4.46 16.02 -3.14
C ILE A 83 3.47 16.92 -3.94
N SER A 84 2.81 17.90 -3.29
CA SER A 84 1.95 18.90 -3.97
C SER A 84 2.64 20.24 -4.19
#